data_AF-A0A914Z9J4-F1
#
_entry.id   AF-A0A914Z9J4-F1
#
_cell.length_a   1.000
_cell.length_b   1.000
_cell.length_c   1.000
_cell.angle_alpha   90.00
_cell.angle_beta   90.00
_cell.angle_gamma   90.00
#
_symmetry.space_group_name_H-M   'P 1'
#
loop_
_entity.id
_entity.type
_entity.pdbx_description
1 polymer ?
#
loop_
_entity_poly.entity_id
_entity_poly.type
_entity_poly.pdbx_seq_one_letter_code
_entity_poly.pdbx_strand_id
1 'polypeptide(L)'
;MVCEKCTKKLSKLATVNVDRNKVTAGSSGRVTNENKLLSSKQKFKATTGAFRKCRICKMMTHHVAAHFCQNCAFQKGICFCCGRKVNNVAMSRQELC
;
A
#
# COMPACT_ATOMS: atom_id res chain seq x y z
N MET A 1 -0.68 2.22 11.71
CA MET A 1 0.33 1.84 12.73
C MET A 1 0.98 0.49 12.38
N VAL A 2 2.30 0.44 12.20
CA VAL A 2 3.04 -0.76 11.71
C VAL A 2 4.27 -1.01 12.59
N CYS A 3 4.53 -2.27 12.99
CA CYS A 3 5.76 -2.63 13.68
C CYS A 3 6.90 -2.90 12.68
N GLU A 4 8.16 -2.74 13.11
CA GLU A 4 9.36 -2.95 12.28
C GLU A 4 9.42 -4.32 11.58
N LYS A 5 8.87 -5.36 12.20
CA LYS A 5 8.80 -6.70 11.59
C LYS A 5 7.81 -6.75 10.42
N CYS A 6 6.78 -5.93 10.47
CA CYS A 6 5.70 -5.89 9.48
C CYS A 6 5.93 -4.79 8.42
N THR A 7 6.88 -3.85 8.59
CA THR A 7 7.25 -2.88 7.53
C THR A 7 7.82 -3.57 6.29
N LYS A 8 8.59 -4.64 6.47
CA LYS A 8 9.13 -5.48 5.39
C LYS A 8 8.05 -6.21 4.58
N LYS A 9 6.86 -6.39 5.15
CA LYS A 9 5.73 -7.10 4.52
C LYS A 9 4.84 -6.20 3.68
N LEU A 10 5.05 -4.89 3.73
CA LEU A 10 4.29 -3.94 2.93
C LEU A 10 4.84 -3.92 1.51
N SER A 11 3.95 -4.04 0.53
CA SER A 11 4.30 -3.74 -0.85
C SER A 11 4.69 -2.26 -0.94
N LYS A 12 5.89 -1.98 -1.46
CA LYS A 12 6.28 -0.61 -1.81
C LYS A 12 5.31 -0.13 -2.89
N LEU A 13 4.63 0.99 -2.64
CA LEU A 13 3.84 1.63 -3.69
C LEU A 13 4.79 1.91 -4.86
N ALA A 14 4.38 1.53 -6.08
CA ALA A 14 5.10 1.90 -7.28
C ALA A 14 4.95 3.41 -7.46
N THR A 15 5.89 4.19 -6.93
CA THR A 15 6.04 5.59 -7.33
C THR A 15 6.47 5.60 -8.79
N VAL A 16 5.89 6.50 -9.59
CA VAL A 16 6.53 6.88 -10.85
C VAL A 16 7.84 7.53 -10.43
N ASN A 17 8.93 6.77 -10.48
CA ASN A 17 10.26 7.33 -10.28
C ASN A 17 10.45 8.43 -11.33
N VAL A 18 10.65 9.67 -10.90
CA VAL A 18 11.05 10.77 -11.79
C VAL A 18 12.34 10.39 -12.54
N ASP A 19 13.23 9.61 -11.90
CA ASP A 19 14.44 9.06 -12.51
C ASP A 19 14.25 7.89 -13.47
N ARG A 20 13.05 7.28 -13.56
CA ARG A 20 12.77 6.28 -14.63
C ARG A 20 12.58 6.92 -16.00
N ASN A 21 12.63 8.25 -16.11
CA ASN A 21 12.78 8.94 -17.38
C ASN A 21 14.23 9.08 -17.84
N LYS A 22 15.22 8.61 -17.06
CA LYS A 22 16.61 8.49 -17.52
C LYS A 22 16.81 7.15 -18.27
N VAL A 23 15.96 6.91 -19.27
CA VAL A 23 16.19 5.86 -20.26
C VAL A 23 17.28 6.39 -21.18
N THR A 24 18.46 5.78 -21.09
CA THR A 24 19.51 5.83 -22.11
C THR A 24 18.90 5.70 -23.50
N ALA A 25 19.25 6.64 -24.38
CA ALA A 25 18.93 6.55 -25.80
C ALA A 25 19.30 5.16 -26.33
N GLY A 26 18.30 4.37 -26.73
CA GLY A 26 18.56 3.13 -27.48
C GLY A 26 17.67 1.93 -27.19
N SER A 27 16.98 1.79 -26.05
CA SER A 27 16.12 0.61 -25.86
C SER A 27 15.05 0.76 -24.78
N SER A 28 13.97 1.46 -25.13
CA SER A 28 12.60 1.17 -24.71
C SER A 28 11.75 2.34 -25.18
N GLY A 29 11.39 2.31 -26.46
CA GLY A 29 10.58 3.35 -27.09
C GLY A 29 9.32 3.59 -26.28
N ARG A 30 9.09 4.85 -25.88
CA ARG A 30 7.73 5.29 -25.57
C ARG A 30 6.94 5.08 -26.84
N VAL A 31 6.01 4.13 -26.82
CA VAL A 31 5.06 3.94 -27.92
C VAL A 31 4.13 5.15 -27.88
N THR A 32 4.47 6.18 -28.66
CA THR A 32 3.56 7.27 -28.96
C THR A 32 2.51 6.74 -29.93
N ASN A 33 1.23 7.04 -29.67
CA ASN A 33 0.04 6.53 -30.37
C ASN A 33 -0.54 5.20 -29.85
N GLU A 34 -0.58 5.03 -28.52
CA GLU A 34 -1.45 4.03 -27.90
C GLU A 34 -2.38 4.66 -26.85
N ASN A 35 -3.60 4.14 -26.73
CA ASN A 35 -4.52 4.55 -25.69
C ASN A 35 -4.07 3.92 -24.36
N LYS A 36 -3.31 4.67 -23.54
CA LYS A 36 -2.73 4.19 -22.26
C LYS A 36 -3.77 3.66 -21.28
N LEU A 37 -5.03 4.07 -21.43
CA LEU A 37 -6.15 3.55 -20.66
C LEU A 37 -6.47 2.08 -21.01
N LEU A 38 -6.22 1.66 -22.25
CA LEU A 38 -6.46 0.31 -22.78
C LEU A 38 -5.18 -0.55 -22.81
N SER A 39 -4.00 0.05 -23.05
CA SER A 39 -2.71 -0.66 -23.16
C SER A 39 -2.05 -1.01 -21.80
N SER A 40 -2.57 -0.49 -20.68
CA SER A 40 -2.08 -0.86 -19.34
C SER A 40 -2.41 -2.33 -19.01
N LYS A 41 -1.48 -3.23 -19.35
CA LYS A 41 -1.55 -4.67 -19.07
C LYS A 41 -1.56 -5.02 -17.57
N GLN A 42 -1.33 -4.07 -16.68
CA GLN A 42 -1.19 -4.29 -15.24
C GLN A 42 -1.97 -3.24 -14.42
N LYS A 43 -3.27 -3.08 -14.71
CA LYS A 43 -4.16 -2.40 -13.77
C LYS A 43 -4.21 -3.22 -12.48
N PHE A 44 -4.04 -2.58 -11.33
CA PHE A 44 -4.16 -3.22 -10.02
C PHE A 44 -5.54 -3.88 -9.89
N LYS A 45 -5.59 -5.20 -10.06
CA LYS A 45 -6.82 -5.99 -9.91
C LYS A 45 -7.05 -6.20 -8.41
N ALA A 46 -8.00 -5.46 -7.85
CA ALA A 46 -8.45 -5.59 -6.46
C ALA A 46 -8.87 -7.03 -6.08
N THR A 47 -9.16 -7.87 -7.08
CA THR A 47 -9.68 -9.24 -6.94
C THR A 47 -8.63 -10.26 -6.52
N THR A 48 -7.35 -10.07 -6.83
CA THR A 48 -6.31 -11.11 -6.63
C THR A 48 -5.65 -11.06 -5.24
N GLY A 49 -5.92 -10.01 -4.45
CA GLY A 49 -5.40 -9.85 -3.09
C GLY A 49 -6.52 -9.45 -2.14
N ALA A 50 -7.33 -10.44 -1.71
CA ALA A 50 -8.54 -10.20 -0.93
C ALA A 50 -8.31 -9.26 0.26
N PHE A 51 -8.88 -8.06 0.16
CA PHE A 51 -8.99 -7.13 1.28
C PHE A 51 -9.78 -7.82 2.39
N ARG A 52 -9.11 -8.08 3.51
CA ARG A 52 -9.77 -8.75 4.63
C ARG A 52 -10.67 -7.75 5.35
N LYS A 53 -11.66 -8.26 6.08
CA LYS A 53 -12.43 -7.43 7.00
C LYS A 53 -11.63 -7.23 8.28
N CYS A 54 -11.71 -6.03 8.85
CA CYS A 54 -11.14 -5.72 10.15
C CYS A 54 -11.78 -6.59 11.24
N ARG A 55 -10.99 -7.16 12.14
CA ARG A 55 -11.52 -7.99 13.24
C ARG A 55 -12.31 -7.22 14.30
N ILE A 56 -12.14 -5.90 14.38
CA ILE A 56 -12.77 -5.05 15.40
C ILE A 56 -14.06 -4.42 14.85
N CYS A 57 -13.93 -3.57 13.82
CA CYS A 57 -15.06 -2.84 13.24
C CYS A 57 -15.75 -3.57 12.08
N LYS A 58 -15.24 -4.74 11.64
CA LYS A 58 -15.77 -5.53 10.51
C LYS A 58 -15.82 -4.81 9.15
N MET A 59 -15.34 -3.56 9.05
CA MET A 59 -15.18 -2.82 7.80
C MET A 59 -14.07 -3.43 6.94
N MET A 60 -14.14 -3.20 5.62
CA MET A 60 -13.08 -3.62 4.70
C MET A 60 -11.78 -2.85 4.98
N THR A 61 -10.64 -3.55 4.99
CA THR A 61 -9.34 -2.92 5.21
C THR A 61 -8.78 -2.33 3.93
N HIS A 62 -8.08 -1.19 4.02
CA HIS A 62 -7.49 -0.49 2.86
C HIS A 62 -6.24 -1.16 2.26
N HIS A 63 -5.55 -2.02 3.02
CA HIS A 63 -4.32 -2.67 2.56
C HIS A 63 -4.51 -4.17 2.35
N VAL A 64 -3.87 -4.67 1.30
CA VAL A 64 -3.78 -6.11 1.02
C VAL A 64 -2.93 -6.75 2.12
N ALA A 65 -3.45 -7.80 2.77
CA ALA A 65 -2.89 -8.48 3.95
C ALA A 65 -3.00 -7.75 5.32
N ALA A 66 -3.85 -6.73 5.44
CA ALA A 66 -4.21 -6.16 6.74
C ALA A 66 -5.20 -7.06 7.52
N HIS A 67 -5.09 -7.09 8.85
CA HIS A 67 -6.08 -7.72 9.74
C HIS A 67 -6.94 -6.70 10.50
N PHE A 68 -6.45 -5.47 10.65
CA PHE A 68 -7.13 -4.38 11.34
C PHE A 68 -7.21 -3.13 10.46
N CYS A 69 -8.23 -2.31 10.72
CA CYS A 69 -8.37 -1.01 10.08
C CYS A 69 -7.32 -0.02 10.64
N GLN A 70 -6.92 0.98 9.85
CA GLN A 70 -5.92 1.96 10.29
C GLN A 70 -6.37 2.68 11.58
N ASN A 71 -7.65 3.07 11.67
CA ASN A 71 -8.22 3.78 12.82
C ASN A 71 -8.24 2.89 14.06
N CYS A 72 -8.65 1.62 13.91
CA CYS A 72 -8.73 0.62 14.97
C CYS A 72 -7.34 0.31 15.53
N ALA A 73 -6.37 0.18 14.62
CA ALA A 73 -4.98 -0.08 14.97
C ALA A 73 -4.38 1.09 15.76
N PHE A 74 -4.70 2.33 15.37
CA PHE A 74 -4.26 3.52 16.08
C PHE A 74 -4.92 3.67 17.45
N GLN A 75 -6.26 3.61 17.53
CA GLN A 75 -7.01 3.72 18.79
C GLN A 75 -6.60 2.68 19.83
N LYS A 76 -6.23 1.46 19.40
CA LYS A 76 -5.81 0.37 20.29
C LYS A 76 -4.29 0.25 20.46
N GLY A 77 -3.50 1.06 19.77
CA GLY A 77 -2.04 0.99 19.82
C GLY A 77 -1.45 -0.33 19.30
N ILE A 78 -2.10 -0.97 18.33
CA ILE A 78 -1.71 -2.27 17.76
C ILE A 78 -1.24 -2.14 16.31
N CYS A 79 -0.45 -3.10 15.84
CA CYS A 79 -0.04 -3.15 14.44
C CYS A 79 -1.18 -3.66 13.54
N PHE A 80 -1.47 -2.97 12.43
CA PHE A 80 -2.58 -3.34 11.54
C PHE A 80 -2.38 -4.67 10.80
N CYS A 81 -1.14 -5.10 10.58
CA CYS A 81 -0.79 -6.36 9.90
C CYS A 81 -0.69 -7.56 10.84
N CYS A 82 -0.45 -7.37 12.14
CA CYS A 82 -0.03 -8.47 13.00
C CYS A 82 -0.56 -8.41 14.44
N GLY A 83 -1.26 -7.33 14.83
CA GLY A 83 -1.99 -7.24 16.11
C GLY A 83 -1.15 -7.06 17.37
N ARG A 84 0.18 -7.13 17.28
CA ARG A 84 1.08 -6.82 18.41
C ARG A 84 1.01 -5.35 18.79
N LYS A 85 1.11 -5.06 20.09
CA LYS A 85 1.28 -3.69 20.61
C LYS A 85 2.57 -3.08 20.06
N VAL A 86 2.50 -1.82 19.62
CA VAL A 86 3.63 -1.12 19.02
C VAL A 86 4.11 -0.07 20.02
N ASN A 87 5.36 -0.23 20.52
CA ASN A 87 5.95 0.69 21.50
C ASN A 87 6.69 1.87 20.86
N ASN A 88 7.14 1.76 19.60
CA ASN A 88 7.86 2.81 18.87
C ASN A 88 7.14 3.10 17.55
N VAL A 89 6.74 4.36 17.31
CA VAL A 89 5.96 4.75 16.13
C VAL A 89 6.66 5.89 15.38
N ALA A 90 7.52 5.54 14.41
CA ALA A 90 8.27 6.51 13.63
C ALA A 90 7.42 7.31 12.62
N MET A 91 6.17 6.90 12.37
CA MET A 91 5.31 7.50 11.34
C MET A 91 3.82 7.40 11.72
N SER A 92 3.38 8.17 12.70
CA SER A 92 1.96 8.31 13.03
C SER A 92 1.57 9.76 13.26
N ARG A 93 1.47 10.52 12.16
CA ARG A 93 0.76 11.80 12.13
C ARG A 93 -0.57 11.56 11.40
N GLN A 94 -1.60 11.17 12.15
CA GLN A 94 -2.98 11.31 11.68
C GLN A 94 -3.47 12.63 12.23
N GLU A 95 -3.50 13.67 11.40
CA GLU A 95 -4.24 14.89 11.77
C GLU A 95 -5.72 14.54 11.69
N LEU A 96 -6.37 14.58 12.85
CA LEU A 96 -7.83 14.55 12.94
C LEU A 96 -8.29 15.93 12.48
N CYS A 97 -8.75 16.02 11.23
CA CYS A 97 -9.53 17.15 10.74
C CYS A 97 -10.95 17.02 11.28
#